data_AF-A0A6J8ERL3-F1
#
_entry.id   AF-A0A6J8ERL3-F1
#
_cell.length_a   1.000
_cell.length_b   1.000
_cell.length_c   1.000
_cell.angle_alpha   90.00
_cell.angle_beta   90.00
_cell.angle_gamma   90.00
#
_symmetry.space_group_name_H-M   'P 1'
#
loop_
_entity.id
_entity.type
_entity.pdbx_description
1 polymer ?
#
loop_
_entity_poly.entity_id
_entity_poly.type
_entity_poly.pdbx_seq_one_letter_code
_entity_poly.pdbx_strand_id
1 'polypeptide(L)'
;MKTMFYIWIAAVFALFAKCVESIDIKIQKFNTNTNRKIVHNGASVHTVKAKSRIQCAMMCTSDSTCCSSTYDQILEHCSLFLACCPIKEPSTGSHTSIKTPNLAMVFSPTPTDCSEFPPGICTGVYTIQPENGPTMTVFCDMDTDGGGWTTIQRRYDGSVDFFRDWEDYKTGFGDIAGEHWLGNDNLHYILRQQKFYQVRFDLEDVNKTTAYAVYNTIFVGSEITNYQLTITGYNGTAGDSMKDKANNPMNGMMFSTRDNDNDLKPLLSCSESKNSGWWHAKCTNANINGVFKDNLNWKSWRKDGITKTRMMIKPRN
;
A
#
# COMPACT_ATOMS: atom_id res chain seq x y z
N MET A 1 45.19 -15.07 -34.35
CA MET A 1 44.79 -15.33 -32.95
C MET A 1 44.18 -14.09 -32.26
N LYS A 2 43.39 -13.26 -32.97
CA LYS A 2 42.60 -12.16 -32.38
C LYS A 2 41.18 -12.06 -32.97
N THR A 3 40.79 -13.01 -33.82
CA THR A 3 39.50 -13.02 -34.53
C THR A 3 38.50 -14.03 -33.95
N MET A 4 38.91 -14.86 -32.98
CA MET A 4 38.05 -15.85 -32.32
C MET A 4 37.56 -15.43 -30.92
N PHE A 5 37.96 -14.25 -30.42
CA PHE A 5 37.48 -13.75 -29.12
C PHE A 5 36.27 -12.81 -29.25
N TYR A 6 35.97 -12.31 -30.46
CA TYR A 6 34.85 -11.38 -30.70
C TYR A 6 33.52 -12.08 -31.00
N ILE A 7 33.53 -13.39 -31.24
CA ILE A 7 32.32 -14.16 -31.57
C ILE A 7 31.60 -14.68 -30.30
N TRP A 8 32.26 -14.67 -29.14
CA TRP A 8 31.64 -15.10 -27.87
C TRP A 8 30.95 -13.98 -27.07
N ILE A 9 31.22 -12.70 -27.33
CA ILE A 9 30.55 -11.59 -26.65
C ILE A 9 29.26 -11.17 -27.39
N ALA A 10 29.19 -11.40 -28.71
CA ALA A 10 28.03 -11.05 -29.52
C ALA A 10 26.80 -11.97 -29.30
N ALA A 11 26.99 -13.16 -28.72
CA ALA A 11 25.88 -14.10 -28.44
C ALA A 11 25.24 -13.93 -27.05
N VAL A 12 25.82 -13.12 -26.15
CA VAL A 12 25.26 -12.89 -24.80
C VAL A 12 24.41 -11.60 -24.74
N PHE A 13 24.53 -10.70 -25.72
CA PHE A 13 23.76 -9.45 -25.75
C PHE A 13 22.45 -9.48 -26.56
N ALA A 14 22.10 -10.60 -27.20
CA ALA A 14 20.92 -10.70 -28.07
C ALA A 14 19.66 -11.30 -27.41
N LEU A 15 19.51 -11.24 -26.08
CA LEU A 15 18.32 -11.72 -25.36
C LEU A 15 17.68 -10.71 -24.38
N PHE A 16 18.13 -9.45 -24.37
CA PHE A 16 17.56 -8.38 -23.53
C PHE A 16 17.03 -7.16 -24.33
N ALA A 17 16.53 -7.40 -25.54
CA ALA A 17 15.93 -6.35 -26.38
C ALA A 17 14.40 -6.50 -26.48
N LYS A 18 13.68 -5.90 -25.51
CA LYS A 18 12.36 -5.26 -25.69
C LYS A 18 12.13 -4.20 -24.61
N CYS A 19 13.02 -3.21 -24.51
CA CYS A 19 12.69 -1.85 -24.01
C CYS A 19 13.90 -0.88 -24.05
N VAL A 20 14.81 -0.98 -25.02
CA VAL A 20 15.90 0.03 -25.14
C VAL A 20 16.24 0.24 -26.61
N GLU A 21 15.33 0.87 -27.35
CA GLU A 21 15.67 1.55 -28.60
C GLU A 21 14.90 2.87 -28.63
N SER A 22 15.58 3.94 -28.20
CA SER A 22 15.44 5.36 -28.60
C SER A 22 16.02 6.26 -27.51
N ILE A 23 17.34 6.17 -27.29
CA ILE A 23 18.10 7.18 -26.55
C ILE A 23 19.07 7.79 -27.56
N ASP A 24 18.58 8.76 -28.32
CA ASP A 24 19.45 9.73 -29.01
C ASP A 24 19.71 10.88 -28.03
N ILE A 25 20.85 10.83 -27.33
CA ILE A 25 21.36 11.97 -26.57
C ILE A 25 21.93 12.97 -27.59
N LYS A 26 21.13 13.99 -27.94
CA LYS A 26 21.65 15.24 -28.52
C LYS A 26 21.78 16.27 -27.40
N ILE A 27 23.02 16.46 -26.93
CA ILE A 27 23.38 17.65 -26.13
C ILE A 27 23.27 18.85 -27.09
N GLN A 28 22.18 19.62 -26.99
CA GLN A 28 22.09 20.92 -27.65
C GLN A 28 22.32 22.04 -26.62
N LYS A 29 23.18 22.97 -27.05
CA LYS A 29 23.69 24.12 -26.31
C LYS A 29 22.59 24.91 -25.60
N PHE A 30 22.90 25.32 -24.37
CA PHE A 30 22.17 26.31 -23.58
C PHE A 30 21.95 27.59 -24.40
N ASN A 31 20.70 28.03 -24.46
CA ASN A 31 20.36 29.40 -24.80
C ASN A 31 19.38 29.96 -23.76
N THR A 32 19.78 31.08 -23.17
CA THR A 32 19.04 31.85 -22.17
C THR A 32 17.78 32.45 -22.77
N ASN A 33 16.70 32.49 -21.97
CA ASN A 33 15.38 33.06 -22.24
C ASN A 33 14.38 32.13 -22.95
N THR A 34 13.59 31.40 -22.17
CA THR A 34 12.13 31.23 -22.34
C THR A 34 11.57 30.29 -21.25
N ASN A 35 10.43 30.64 -20.66
CA ASN A 35 9.62 29.72 -19.86
C ASN A 35 9.27 28.49 -20.72
N ARG A 36 9.89 27.33 -20.47
CA ARG A 36 9.49 26.06 -21.08
C ARG A 36 9.27 24.99 -20.02
N LYS A 37 8.14 24.29 -20.19
CA LYS A 37 7.80 23.02 -19.54
C LYS A 37 8.79 21.97 -20.04
N ILE A 38 9.68 21.46 -19.18
CA ILE A 38 10.57 20.35 -19.52
C ILE A 38 9.90 19.08 -18.99
N VAL A 39 9.44 18.22 -19.90
CA VAL A 39 8.87 16.92 -19.55
C VAL A 39 10.01 15.90 -19.50
N HIS A 40 10.43 15.52 -18.31
CA HIS A 40 11.29 14.36 -18.09
C HIS A 40 10.47 13.25 -17.43
N ASN A 41 10.37 12.09 -18.09
CA ASN A 41 9.79 10.84 -17.59
C ASN A 41 8.54 10.98 -16.71
N GLY A 42 7.39 11.29 -17.32
CA GLY A 42 6.08 11.14 -16.69
C GLY A 42 5.76 12.08 -15.53
N ALA A 43 6.72 12.83 -15.00
CA ALA A 43 6.51 13.88 -14.02
C ALA A 43 6.51 15.24 -14.71
N SER A 44 5.40 15.98 -14.59
CA SER A 44 5.38 17.39 -15.00
C SER A 44 6.22 18.20 -14.01
N VAL A 45 7.38 18.68 -14.47
CA VAL A 45 8.27 19.56 -13.70
C VAL A 45 8.00 21.00 -14.10
N HIS A 46 7.68 21.84 -13.11
CA HIS A 46 7.58 23.28 -13.29
C HIS A 46 8.75 23.96 -12.55
N THR A 47 9.66 24.57 -13.29
CA THR A 47 10.82 25.25 -12.71
C THR A 47 10.53 26.74 -12.53
N VAL A 48 10.72 27.26 -11.32
CA VAL A 48 10.51 28.67 -10.95
C VAL A 48 11.74 29.24 -10.29
N LYS A 49 11.97 30.56 -10.39
CA LYS A 49 13.06 31.21 -9.65
C LYS A 49 12.74 31.26 -8.17
N ALA A 50 13.70 30.89 -7.33
CA ALA A 50 13.64 31.03 -5.88
C ALA A 50 15.00 31.49 -5.37
N LYS A 51 15.03 32.42 -4.42
CA LYS A 51 16.27 32.97 -3.84
C LYS A 51 16.76 32.16 -2.64
N SER A 52 15.98 31.19 -2.20
CA SER A 52 16.33 30.32 -1.08
C SER A 52 15.54 29.02 -1.11
N ARG A 53 16.08 28.03 -0.41
CA ARG A 53 15.39 26.76 -0.17
C ARG A 53 14.05 26.95 0.57
N ILE A 54 13.97 27.92 1.48
CA ILE A 54 12.75 28.26 2.22
C ILE A 54 11.68 28.79 1.26
N GLN A 55 12.07 29.68 0.34
CA GLN A 55 11.16 30.21 -0.67
C GLN A 55 10.67 29.11 -1.63
N CYS A 56 11.55 28.17 -2.02
CA CYS A 56 11.18 27.03 -2.85
C CYS A 56 10.18 26.09 -2.16
N ALA A 57 10.36 25.83 -0.85
CA ALA A 57 9.41 25.04 -0.07
C ALA A 57 8.05 25.75 0.04
N MET A 58 8.04 27.07 0.31
CA MET A 58 6.81 27.86 0.39
C MET A 58 6.02 27.86 -0.93
N MET A 59 6.70 27.93 -2.08
CA MET A 59 6.07 27.88 -3.40
C MET A 59 5.37 26.54 -3.65
N CYS A 60 5.95 25.42 -3.21
CA CYS A 60 5.30 24.13 -3.32
C CYS A 60 4.10 24.01 -2.39
N THR A 61 4.20 24.50 -1.15
CA THR A 61 3.06 24.48 -0.22
C THR A 61 1.89 25.37 -0.65
N SER A 62 2.15 26.40 -1.46
CA SER A 62 1.12 27.28 -2.01
C SER A 62 0.47 26.77 -3.31
N ASP A 63 1.05 25.74 -3.94
CA ASP A 63 0.55 25.15 -5.17
C ASP A 63 -0.08 23.79 -4.84
N SER A 64 -1.42 23.71 -4.93
CA SER A 64 -2.17 22.49 -4.64
C SER A 64 -1.85 21.33 -5.58
N THR A 65 -1.16 21.61 -6.69
CA THR A 65 -0.69 20.59 -7.63
C THR A 65 0.75 20.17 -7.36
N CYS A 66 1.50 20.87 -6.51
CA CYS A 66 2.88 20.53 -6.17
C CYS A 66 2.95 19.47 -5.08
N CYS A 67 3.57 18.34 -5.39
CA CYS A 67 3.76 17.24 -4.44
C CYS A 67 5.15 17.21 -3.81
N SER A 68 6.16 17.79 -4.47
CA SER A 68 7.54 17.86 -3.96
C SER A 68 8.28 19.02 -4.60
N SER A 69 9.33 19.51 -3.95
CA SER A 69 10.22 20.51 -4.54
C SER A 69 11.69 20.29 -4.23
N THR A 70 12.54 20.67 -5.19
CA THR A 70 14.00 20.68 -5.04
C THR A 70 14.57 22.04 -5.40
N TYR A 71 15.48 22.54 -4.56
CA TYR A 71 16.13 23.84 -4.75
C TYR A 71 17.57 23.67 -5.24
N ASP A 72 17.90 24.33 -6.35
CA ASP A 72 19.26 24.48 -6.85
C ASP A 72 19.82 25.83 -6.41
N GLN A 73 20.81 25.79 -5.52
CA GLN A 73 21.45 26.98 -4.97
C GLN A 73 22.37 27.69 -5.96
N ILE A 74 22.92 26.97 -6.94
CA ILE A 74 23.82 27.54 -7.95
C ILE A 74 23.01 28.30 -8.99
N LEU A 75 21.86 27.75 -9.38
CA LEU A 75 21.00 28.34 -10.38
C LEU A 75 19.93 29.28 -9.80
N GLU A 76 19.71 29.30 -8.49
CA GLU A 76 18.58 30.02 -7.84
C GLU A 76 17.22 29.61 -8.41
N HIS A 77 17.04 28.30 -8.66
CA HIS A 77 15.81 27.74 -9.21
C HIS A 77 15.22 26.69 -8.27
N CYS A 78 13.90 26.63 -8.25
CA CYS A 78 13.09 25.63 -7.59
C CYS A 78 12.40 24.79 -8.65
N SER A 79 12.54 23.47 -8.58
CA SER A 79 11.76 22.54 -9.40
C SER A 79 10.59 22.04 -8.57
N LEU A 80 9.38 22.34 -9.02
CA LEU A 80 8.11 21.89 -8.45
C LEU A 80 7.63 20.66 -9.23
N PHE A 81 7.38 19.57 -8.52
CA PHE A 81 6.94 18.31 -9.11
C PHE A 81 5.42 18.19 -8.97
N LEU A 82 4.72 18.12 -10.10
CA LEU A 82 3.26 18.18 -10.15
C LEU A 82 2.55 16.81 -10.06
N ALA A 83 3.34 15.73 -9.94
CA ALA A 83 2.88 14.38 -9.72
C ALA A 83 3.97 13.65 -8.94
N CYS A 84 3.65 12.99 -7.82
CA CYS A 84 4.55 11.96 -7.32
C CYS A 84 4.25 10.64 -8.02
N CYS A 85 5.16 10.27 -8.90
CA CYS A 85 5.45 8.88 -9.19
C CYS A 85 6.99 8.72 -9.20
N PRO A 86 7.49 7.49 -9.06
CA PRO A 86 8.58 7.17 -8.14
C PRO A 86 9.94 7.56 -8.70
N ILE A 87 10.79 8.12 -7.84
CA ILE A 87 12.23 8.01 -8.03
C ILE A 87 12.56 6.52 -7.83
N LYS A 88 12.82 5.79 -8.92
CA LYS A 88 13.55 4.50 -8.80
C LYS A 88 14.85 4.80 -8.08
N GLU A 89 15.14 4.06 -7.00
CA GLU A 89 16.40 4.17 -6.26
C GLU A 89 17.61 4.25 -7.22
N PRO A 90 18.47 5.27 -7.09
CA PRO A 90 19.81 5.18 -7.61
C PRO A 90 20.67 4.40 -6.62
N SER A 91 21.22 3.30 -7.12
CA SER A 91 22.34 2.57 -6.54
C SER A 91 23.43 3.50 -5.98
N THR A 92 23.88 3.17 -4.77
CA THR A 92 25.23 3.46 -4.22
C THR A 92 25.71 4.91 -4.33
N GLY A 93 25.37 5.71 -3.31
CA GLY A 93 26.01 6.99 -3.02
C GLY A 93 25.69 7.42 -1.60
N SER A 94 26.71 7.66 -0.78
CA SER A 94 26.59 8.11 0.60
C SER A 94 25.89 9.47 0.66
N HIS A 95 24.59 9.45 0.93
CA HIS A 95 23.81 10.62 1.34
C HIS A 95 23.13 10.28 2.66
N THR A 96 23.44 11.07 3.68
CA THR A 96 22.81 10.99 5.00
C THR A 96 21.31 11.24 4.86
N SER A 97 20.53 10.18 5.03
CA SER A 97 19.07 10.23 5.12
C SER A 97 18.67 11.05 6.34
N ILE A 98 18.20 12.28 6.13
CA ILE A 98 17.44 13.01 7.14
C ILE A 98 16.07 12.33 7.22
N LYS A 99 15.81 11.61 8.32
CA LYS A 99 14.45 11.14 8.65
C LYS A 99 13.56 12.38 8.82
N THR A 100 12.77 12.72 7.81
CA THR A 100 11.64 13.64 8.00
C THR A 100 10.60 12.94 8.88
N PRO A 101 10.05 13.60 9.90
CA PRO A 101 8.94 13.04 10.67
C PRO A 101 7.76 12.81 9.71
N ASN A 102 7.09 11.66 9.84
CA ASN A 102 5.89 11.29 9.10
C ASN A 102 4.88 12.45 9.13
N LEU A 103 4.84 13.27 8.08
CA LEU A 103 3.93 14.41 7.96
C LEU A 103 2.74 13.95 7.13
N ALA A 104 1.63 13.63 7.78
CA ALA A 104 0.38 13.34 7.08
C ALA A 104 -0.13 14.63 6.42
N MET A 105 -0.51 14.56 5.14
CA MET A 105 -1.15 15.70 4.47
C MET A 105 -2.57 15.89 5.00
N VAL A 106 -2.90 17.11 5.44
CA VAL A 106 -4.21 17.47 6.00
C VAL A 106 -5.01 18.25 4.97
N PHE A 107 -6.21 17.79 4.64
CA PHE A 107 -7.15 18.41 3.70
C PHE A 107 -8.33 19.02 4.45
N SER A 108 -9.01 20.02 3.88
CA SER A 108 -10.18 20.69 4.48
C SER A 108 -11.31 20.84 3.45
N PRO A 109 -12.49 20.23 3.67
CA PRO A 109 -12.82 19.34 4.78
C PRO A 109 -11.96 18.05 4.76
N THR A 110 -11.74 17.47 5.94
CA THR A 110 -10.98 16.21 6.06
C THR A 110 -11.75 15.08 5.36
N PRO A 111 -11.13 14.37 4.40
CA PRO A 111 -11.75 13.22 3.74
C PRO A 111 -12.13 12.13 4.74
N THR A 112 -13.23 11.44 4.48
CA THR A 112 -13.72 10.36 5.36
C THR A 112 -13.01 9.03 5.13
N ASP A 113 -12.45 8.85 3.93
CA ASP A 113 -11.64 7.70 3.53
C ASP A 113 -10.74 8.08 2.32
N CYS A 114 -9.88 7.16 1.88
CA CYS A 114 -8.92 7.41 0.80
C CYS A 114 -9.56 7.68 -0.57
N SER A 115 -10.84 7.35 -0.80
CA SER A 115 -11.52 7.56 -2.09
C SER A 115 -11.99 9.00 -2.32
N GLU A 116 -12.05 9.81 -1.26
CA GLU A 116 -12.52 11.21 -1.34
C GLU A 116 -11.42 12.21 -1.68
N PHE A 117 -10.15 11.78 -1.67
CA PHE A 117 -9.08 12.64 -2.11
C PHE A 117 -9.16 12.92 -3.62
N PRO A 118 -8.75 14.11 -4.08
CA PRO A 118 -8.82 14.47 -5.48
C PRO A 118 -7.90 13.60 -6.36
N PRO A 119 -8.25 13.36 -7.63
CA PRO A 119 -7.37 12.64 -8.55
C PRO A 119 -6.02 13.36 -8.69
N GLY A 120 -4.95 12.58 -8.87
CA GLY A 120 -3.58 13.10 -9.05
C GLY A 120 -2.76 13.19 -7.75
N ILE A 121 -3.34 12.85 -6.60
CA ILE A 121 -2.55 12.63 -5.39
C ILE A 121 -1.84 11.27 -5.42
N CYS A 122 -0.78 11.15 -4.62
CA CYS A 122 0.14 10.02 -4.68
C CYS A 122 -0.18 8.98 -3.60
N THR A 123 0.21 7.74 -3.82
CA THR A 123 0.19 6.72 -2.76
C THR A 123 1.05 7.18 -1.58
N GLY A 124 0.54 7.10 -0.36
CA GLY A 124 1.22 7.64 0.82
C GLY A 124 0.40 7.65 2.10
N VAL A 125 0.92 8.34 3.11
CA VAL A 125 0.29 8.46 4.43
C VAL A 125 -0.54 9.74 4.51
N TYR A 126 -1.80 9.61 4.88
CA TYR A 126 -2.78 10.70 4.93
C TYR A 126 -3.60 10.67 6.21
N THR A 127 -4.22 11.80 6.53
CA THR A 127 -5.20 11.90 7.61
C THR A 127 -6.61 11.83 7.06
N ILE A 128 -7.44 10.98 7.65
CA ILE A 128 -8.87 10.88 7.37
C ILE A 128 -9.69 11.03 8.64
N GLN A 129 -10.98 11.34 8.49
CA GLN A 129 -11.94 11.38 9.59
C GLN A 129 -13.25 10.73 9.15
N PRO A 130 -13.43 9.42 9.40
CA PRO A 130 -14.69 8.74 9.12
C PRO A 130 -15.88 9.42 9.79
N GLU A 131 -17.05 9.33 9.17
CA GLU A 131 -18.26 9.94 9.71
C GLU A 131 -18.55 9.44 11.14
N ASN A 132 -18.69 10.37 12.08
CA ASN A 132 -18.89 10.07 13.50
C ASN A 132 -17.78 9.17 14.10
N GLY A 133 -16.56 9.21 13.55
CA GLY A 133 -15.39 8.48 14.03
C GLY A 133 -14.25 9.43 14.43
N PRO A 134 -13.19 8.88 15.06
CA PRO A 134 -12.00 9.64 15.37
C PRO A 134 -11.21 10.00 14.11
N THR A 135 -10.43 11.07 14.19
CA THR A 135 -9.40 11.37 13.19
C THR A 135 -8.29 10.32 13.28
N MET A 136 -7.85 9.78 12.15
CA MET A 136 -6.82 8.74 12.09
C MET A 136 -5.87 8.93 10.91
N THR A 137 -4.69 8.34 11.03
CA THR A 137 -3.68 8.33 9.97
C THR A 137 -3.70 6.98 9.26
N VAL A 138 -3.78 7.00 7.94
CA VAL A 138 -3.92 5.80 7.10
C VAL A 138 -2.94 5.82 5.94
N PHE A 139 -2.65 4.65 5.39
CA PHE A 139 -1.93 4.53 4.13
C PHE A 139 -2.92 4.41 2.97
N CYS A 140 -2.92 5.39 2.09
CA CYS A 140 -3.74 5.39 0.89
C CYS A 140 -2.96 4.87 -0.31
N ASP A 141 -3.51 3.85 -0.96
CA ASP A 141 -3.05 3.40 -2.28
C ASP A 141 -3.89 4.09 -3.37
N MET A 142 -3.22 4.97 -4.12
CA MET A 142 -3.80 5.81 -5.17
C MET A 142 -3.48 5.30 -6.57
N ASP A 143 -2.76 4.18 -6.69
CA ASP A 143 -2.25 3.66 -7.96
C ASP A 143 -3.01 2.40 -8.41
N THR A 144 -3.36 1.52 -7.46
CA THR A 144 -3.94 0.21 -7.75
C THR A 144 -5.40 0.33 -8.15
N ASP A 145 -5.76 -0.20 -9.32
CA ASP A 145 -7.17 -0.35 -9.75
C ASP A 145 -7.99 0.94 -9.62
N GLY A 146 -7.43 2.04 -10.12
CA GLY A 146 -8.03 3.38 -10.07
C GLY A 146 -7.84 4.14 -8.75
N GLY A 147 -7.11 3.59 -7.80
CA GLY A 147 -6.77 4.24 -6.54
C GLY A 147 -7.93 4.35 -5.55
N GLY A 148 -7.75 5.23 -4.57
CA GLY A 148 -8.74 5.51 -3.53
C GLY A 148 -8.86 4.42 -2.46
N TRP A 149 -7.84 3.57 -2.32
CA TRP A 149 -7.84 2.44 -1.41
C TRP A 149 -7.27 2.80 -0.06
N THR A 150 -8.03 2.60 1.01
CA THR A 150 -7.54 2.68 2.40
C THR A 150 -6.91 1.35 2.78
N THR A 151 -5.61 1.32 3.07
CA THR A 151 -4.92 0.10 3.49
C THR A 151 -5.22 -0.20 4.96
N ILE A 152 -5.69 -1.41 5.22
CA ILE A 152 -6.04 -1.93 6.56
C ILE A 152 -4.92 -2.80 7.11
N GLN A 153 -4.28 -3.56 6.23
CA GLN A 153 -3.19 -4.44 6.59
C GLN A 153 -2.13 -4.42 5.50
N ARG A 154 -0.86 -4.45 5.91
CA ARG A 154 0.27 -4.59 4.98
C ARG A 154 1.39 -5.45 5.57
N ARG A 155 1.88 -6.41 4.77
CA ARG A 155 3.06 -7.27 5.05
C ARG A 155 3.96 -7.33 3.82
N TYR A 156 5.26 -7.18 3.98
CA TYR A 156 6.24 -7.32 2.91
C TYR A 156 7.69 -7.59 3.35
N ASP A 157 8.06 -7.36 4.62
CA ASP A 157 9.43 -7.52 5.13
C ASP A 157 9.56 -8.26 6.47
N GLY A 158 8.45 -8.47 7.19
CA GLY A 158 8.44 -9.12 8.50
C GLY A 158 8.96 -8.25 9.64
N SER A 159 9.03 -6.93 9.46
CA SER A 159 9.51 -5.97 10.47
C SER A 159 8.59 -5.86 11.70
N VAL A 160 7.34 -6.28 11.58
CA VAL A 160 6.35 -6.20 12.65
C VAL A 160 5.83 -7.59 13.03
N ASP A 161 5.75 -7.87 14.33
CA ASP A 161 5.09 -9.07 14.85
C ASP A 161 3.57 -8.89 14.86
N PHE A 162 2.86 -9.85 14.27
CA PHE A 162 1.39 -9.89 14.18
C PHE A 162 0.77 -10.88 15.19
N PHE A 163 1.56 -11.63 15.96
CA PHE A 163 1.03 -12.48 17.02
C PHE A 163 0.71 -11.67 18.29
N ARG A 164 -0.28 -10.78 18.15
CA ARG A 164 -0.68 -9.80 19.17
C ARG A 164 -1.95 -10.22 19.93
N ASP A 165 -2.21 -9.51 21.02
CA ASP A 165 -3.43 -9.65 21.82
C ASP A 165 -4.60 -8.81 21.29
N TRP A 166 -5.74 -8.90 21.97
CA TRP A 166 -6.98 -8.24 21.58
C TRP A 166 -6.85 -6.72 21.50
N GLU A 167 -6.23 -6.11 22.50
CA GLU A 167 -6.12 -4.65 22.60
C GLU A 167 -5.23 -4.07 21.49
N ASP A 168 -4.13 -4.75 21.16
CA ASP A 168 -3.28 -4.40 20.02
C ASP A 168 -4.08 -4.49 18.71
N TYR A 169 -4.84 -5.57 18.48
CA TYR A 169 -5.64 -5.72 17.26
C TYR A 169 -6.82 -4.75 17.18
N LYS A 170 -7.36 -4.35 18.33
CA LYS A 170 -8.42 -3.34 18.44
C LYS A 170 -7.93 -1.96 18.02
N THR A 171 -6.83 -1.51 18.62
CA THR A 171 -6.31 -0.15 18.43
C THR A 171 -5.40 0.00 17.21
N GLY A 172 -4.79 -1.09 16.76
CA GLY A 172 -3.85 -1.13 15.65
C GLY A 172 -2.39 -1.11 16.10
N PHE A 173 -1.50 -1.60 15.24
CA PHE A 173 -0.07 -1.71 15.52
C PHE A 173 0.77 -1.65 14.25
N GLY A 174 2.08 -1.40 14.42
CA GLY A 174 3.04 -1.29 13.33
C GLY A 174 3.29 0.15 12.89
N ASP A 175 3.85 0.32 11.70
CA ASP A 175 4.06 1.63 11.07
C ASP A 175 3.10 1.79 9.89
N ILE A 176 2.27 2.82 9.91
CA ILE A 176 1.32 3.11 8.82
C ILE A 176 2.05 3.26 7.47
N ALA A 177 3.29 3.76 7.45
CA ALA A 177 4.10 3.82 6.23
C ALA A 177 4.68 2.45 5.81
N GLY A 178 4.79 1.51 6.75
CA GLY A 178 5.38 0.18 6.61
C GLY A 178 4.39 -0.96 6.83
N GLU A 179 4.82 -2.02 7.53
CA GLU A 179 3.91 -3.11 7.95
C GLU A 179 3.04 -2.67 9.12
N HIS A 180 1.73 -2.92 9.02
CA HIS A 180 0.78 -2.56 10.06
C HIS A 180 -0.51 -3.34 9.98
N TRP A 181 -1.25 -3.31 11.09
CA TRP A 181 -2.69 -3.53 11.17
C TRP A 181 -3.34 -2.22 11.64
N LEU A 182 -4.29 -1.68 10.90
CA LEU A 182 -4.87 -0.37 11.18
C LEU A 182 -5.65 -0.32 12.51
N GLY A 183 -6.18 -1.47 12.96
CA GLY A 183 -7.03 -1.56 14.15
C GLY A 183 -8.48 -1.90 13.80
N ASN A 184 -9.08 -2.82 14.56
CA ASN A 184 -10.44 -3.27 14.33
C ASN A 184 -11.47 -2.15 14.58
N ASP A 185 -11.24 -1.28 15.57
CA ASP A 185 -12.09 -0.11 15.80
C ASP A 185 -12.06 0.83 14.60
N ASN A 186 -10.86 1.15 14.09
CA ASN A 186 -10.68 2.01 12.94
C ASN A 186 -11.34 1.43 11.68
N LEU A 187 -11.18 0.12 11.45
CA LEU A 187 -11.86 -0.59 10.36
C LEU A 187 -13.38 -0.52 10.50
N HIS A 188 -13.93 -0.74 11.70
CA HIS A 188 -15.36 -0.61 11.98
C HIS A 188 -15.86 0.82 11.71
N TYR A 189 -15.14 1.85 12.18
CA TYR A 189 -15.50 3.25 11.95
C TYR A 189 -15.54 3.60 10.46
N ILE A 190 -14.60 3.11 9.66
CA ILE A 190 -14.62 3.35 8.21
C ILE A 190 -15.81 2.64 7.54
N LEU A 191 -16.08 1.38 7.91
CA LEU A 191 -17.09 0.55 7.26
C LEU A 191 -18.54 0.86 7.65
N ARG A 192 -18.78 1.46 8.83
CA ARG A 192 -20.14 1.78 9.32
C ARG A 192 -20.75 3.04 8.69
N GLN A 193 -20.01 3.73 7.85
CA GLN A 193 -20.45 4.93 7.15
C GLN A 193 -21.59 4.59 6.17
N GLN A 194 -22.32 5.59 5.68
CA GLN A 194 -23.42 5.39 4.72
C GLN A 194 -22.91 5.11 3.29
N LYS A 195 -21.98 4.15 3.14
CA LYS A 195 -21.38 3.70 1.88
C LYS A 195 -21.28 2.18 1.88
N PHE A 196 -21.42 1.55 0.71
CA PHE A 196 -21.13 0.12 0.56
C PHE A 196 -19.65 -0.05 0.25
N TYR A 197 -18.89 -0.74 1.10
CA TYR A 197 -17.47 -0.96 0.87
C TYR A 197 -17.19 -2.30 0.21
N GLN A 198 -16.17 -2.30 -0.64
CA GLN A 198 -15.49 -3.49 -1.13
C GLN A 198 -14.12 -3.64 -0.45
N VAL A 199 -13.65 -4.87 -0.37
CA VAL A 199 -12.29 -5.19 0.12
C VAL A 199 -11.50 -5.88 -0.98
N ARG A 200 -10.22 -5.54 -1.07
CA ARG A 200 -9.23 -6.16 -1.95
C ARG A 200 -8.08 -6.74 -1.14
N PHE A 201 -7.70 -7.95 -1.47
CA PHE A 201 -6.50 -8.62 -0.98
C PHE A 201 -5.52 -8.75 -2.14
N ASP A 202 -4.34 -8.18 -2.02
CA ASP A 202 -3.22 -8.37 -2.94
C ASP A 202 -2.17 -9.27 -2.30
N LEU A 203 -1.67 -10.25 -3.07
CA LEU A 203 -0.79 -11.30 -2.60
C LEU A 203 0.42 -11.44 -3.56
N GLU A 204 1.61 -11.67 -3.01
CA GLU A 204 2.84 -11.97 -3.77
C GLU A 204 3.52 -13.22 -3.18
N ASP A 205 3.90 -14.19 -4.02
CA ASP A 205 4.63 -15.39 -3.59
C ASP A 205 6.16 -15.23 -3.67
N VAL A 206 6.90 -16.23 -3.19
CA VAL A 206 8.38 -16.27 -3.22
C VAL A 206 8.96 -16.11 -4.64
N ASN A 207 8.20 -16.50 -5.66
CA ASN A 207 8.58 -16.40 -7.07
C ASN A 207 8.14 -15.08 -7.72
N LYS A 208 7.69 -14.11 -6.92
CA LYS A 208 7.16 -12.81 -7.39
C LYS A 208 5.90 -12.93 -8.25
N THR A 209 5.21 -14.07 -8.19
CA THR A 209 3.89 -14.20 -8.82
C THR A 209 2.88 -13.50 -7.95
N THR A 210 1.99 -12.72 -8.57
CA THR A 210 0.95 -11.96 -7.86
C THR A 210 -0.43 -12.52 -8.15
N ALA A 211 -1.31 -12.48 -7.15
CA ALA A 211 -2.74 -12.72 -7.33
C ALA A 211 -3.53 -11.79 -6.42
N TYR A 212 -4.82 -11.62 -6.73
CA TYR A 212 -5.70 -10.79 -5.92
C TYR A 212 -7.08 -11.43 -5.72
N ALA A 213 -7.74 -11.03 -4.65
CA ALA A 213 -9.13 -11.35 -4.36
C ALA A 213 -9.88 -10.07 -3.99
N VAL A 214 -11.00 -9.81 -4.65
CA VAL A 214 -11.91 -8.71 -4.34
C VAL A 214 -13.22 -9.29 -3.86
N TYR A 215 -13.80 -8.67 -2.83
CA TYR A 215 -15.15 -8.96 -2.36
C TYR A 215 -15.95 -7.66 -2.41
N ASN A 216 -17.07 -7.70 -3.12
CA ASN A 216 -17.93 -6.54 -3.37
C ASN A 216 -18.62 -5.99 -2.11
N THR A 217 -18.58 -6.73 -1.00
CA THR A 217 -19.16 -6.32 0.26
C THR A 217 -18.27 -6.78 1.39
N ILE A 218 -17.91 -5.84 2.26
CA ILE A 218 -17.30 -6.09 3.56
C ILE A 218 -18.03 -5.26 4.63
N PHE A 219 -18.35 -5.89 5.75
CA PHE A 219 -18.73 -5.22 6.99
C PHE A 219 -17.99 -5.88 8.15
N VAL A 220 -17.63 -5.07 9.13
CA VAL A 220 -17.05 -5.53 10.39
C VAL A 220 -17.87 -4.92 11.51
N GLY A 221 -18.40 -5.78 12.39
CA GLY A 221 -19.18 -5.37 13.55
C GLY A 221 -18.36 -4.54 14.55
N SER A 222 -19.01 -4.03 15.59
CA SER A 222 -18.31 -3.38 16.69
C SER A 222 -17.67 -4.40 17.62
N GLU A 223 -16.90 -3.92 18.60
CA GLU A 223 -16.35 -4.75 19.68
C GLU A 223 -17.41 -5.57 20.43
N ILE A 224 -18.62 -5.02 20.63
CA ILE A 224 -19.75 -5.71 21.29
C ILE A 224 -20.13 -7.00 20.55
N THR A 225 -19.93 -7.02 19.23
CA THR A 225 -20.16 -8.17 18.36
C THR A 225 -18.86 -8.89 17.98
N ASN A 226 -17.79 -8.67 18.75
CA ASN A 226 -16.45 -9.24 18.52
C ASN A 226 -15.94 -9.02 17.09
N TYR A 227 -16.20 -7.84 16.53
CA TYR A 227 -15.80 -7.47 15.16
C TYR A 227 -16.23 -8.49 14.10
N GLN A 228 -17.44 -9.05 14.23
CA GLN A 228 -17.96 -10.06 13.31
C GLN A 228 -17.84 -9.63 11.84
N LEU A 229 -17.28 -10.51 11.00
CA LEU A 229 -17.09 -10.27 9.56
C LEU A 229 -18.34 -10.63 8.77
N THR A 230 -18.76 -9.73 7.88
CA THR A 230 -19.58 -10.06 6.72
C THR A 230 -18.76 -9.81 5.46
N ILE A 231 -18.59 -10.80 4.60
CA ILE A 231 -17.82 -10.69 3.37
C ILE A 231 -18.45 -11.50 2.23
N THR A 232 -18.81 -10.85 1.11
CA THR A 232 -19.50 -11.51 -0.02
C THR A 232 -19.16 -10.91 -1.39
N GLY A 233 -19.58 -11.58 -2.46
CA GLY A 233 -19.40 -11.10 -3.83
C GLY A 233 -17.97 -11.21 -4.33
N TYR A 234 -17.36 -12.38 -4.15
CA TYR A 234 -15.99 -12.69 -4.58
C TYR A 234 -15.79 -12.52 -6.09
N ASN A 235 -14.63 -11.95 -6.46
CA ASN A 235 -14.02 -11.97 -7.78
C ASN A 235 -12.48 -11.95 -7.63
N GLY A 236 -11.74 -12.30 -8.68
CA GLY A 236 -10.28 -12.18 -8.73
C GLY A 236 -9.57 -13.46 -9.14
N THR A 237 -8.24 -13.45 -9.03
CA THR A 237 -7.36 -14.52 -9.52
C THR A 237 -6.80 -15.42 -8.43
N ALA A 238 -6.93 -15.05 -7.15
CA ALA A 238 -6.41 -15.83 -6.02
C ALA A 238 -7.33 -16.98 -5.57
N GLY A 239 -8.47 -17.19 -6.23
CA GLY A 239 -9.54 -18.05 -5.72
C GLY A 239 -10.18 -17.50 -4.42
N ASP A 240 -11.36 -18.00 -4.08
CA ASP A 240 -12.09 -17.59 -2.89
C ASP A 240 -11.61 -18.42 -1.68
N SER A 241 -10.78 -17.85 -0.81
CA SER A 241 -10.36 -18.54 0.43
C SER A 241 -11.20 -18.15 1.65
N MET A 242 -11.95 -17.05 1.59
CA MET A 242 -12.84 -16.60 2.67
C MET A 242 -14.16 -17.37 2.70
N LYS A 243 -14.56 -17.94 1.55
CA LYS A 243 -15.72 -18.84 1.42
C LYS A 243 -15.26 -20.30 1.33
N ASP A 244 -15.72 -21.12 2.28
CA ASP A 244 -15.68 -22.57 2.14
C ASP A 244 -17.14 -23.09 2.17
N LYS A 245 -17.56 -23.80 1.13
CA LYS A 245 -18.97 -24.11 0.86
C LYS A 245 -19.59 -25.17 1.78
N ALA A 246 -18.86 -25.74 2.75
CA ALA A 246 -19.46 -26.65 3.73
C ALA A 246 -18.72 -26.79 5.08
N ASN A 247 -17.40 -26.55 5.15
CA ASN A 247 -16.61 -27.05 6.29
C ASN A 247 -15.86 -25.99 7.11
N ASN A 248 -15.64 -24.79 6.59
CA ASN A 248 -14.91 -23.74 7.31
C ASN A 248 -15.16 -22.30 6.79
N PRO A 249 -16.42 -21.81 6.75
CA PRO A 249 -16.71 -20.47 6.24
C PRO A 249 -16.19 -19.40 7.20
N MET A 250 -15.42 -18.44 6.70
CA MET A 250 -14.93 -17.31 7.51
C MET A 250 -15.94 -16.15 7.53
N ASN A 251 -16.83 -16.08 6.54
CA ASN A 251 -17.97 -15.16 6.57
C ASN A 251 -18.88 -15.48 7.76
N GLY A 252 -19.22 -14.47 8.55
CA GLY A 252 -20.01 -14.58 9.78
C GLY A 252 -19.18 -14.86 11.04
N MET A 253 -17.87 -15.08 10.92
CA MET A 253 -17.02 -15.35 12.09
C MET A 253 -16.69 -14.09 12.87
N MET A 254 -16.55 -14.28 14.18
CA MET A 254 -16.01 -13.27 15.09
C MET A 254 -14.49 -13.24 14.97
N PHE A 255 -13.90 -12.12 15.36
CA PHE A 255 -12.45 -11.98 15.42
C PHE A 255 -11.92 -12.70 16.65
N SER A 256 -10.79 -13.38 16.54
CA SER A 256 -10.12 -14.05 17.64
C SER A 256 -8.66 -13.61 17.70
N THR A 257 -8.10 -13.51 18.91
CA THR A 257 -6.67 -13.26 19.18
C THR A 257 -6.14 -14.33 20.14
N ARG A 258 -4.85 -14.25 20.50
CA ARG A 258 -4.21 -15.24 21.39
C ARG A 258 -4.82 -15.29 22.79
N ASP A 259 -5.47 -14.22 23.21
CA ASP A 259 -6.02 -13.98 24.55
C ASP A 259 -7.55 -13.83 24.55
N ASN A 260 -8.19 -13.84 23.37
CA ASN A 260 -9.64 -13.76 23.23
C ASN A 260 -10.11 -14.72 22.14
N ASP A 261 -10.62 -15.88 22.56
CA ASP A 261 -11.03 -16.96 21.67
C ASP A 261 -12.53 -16.87 21.33
N ASN A 262 -12.83 -16.52 20.08
CA ASN A 262 -14.19 -16.51 19.52
C ASN A 262 -14.32 -17.45 18.30
N ASP A 263 -13.42 -18.42 18.18
CA ASP A 263 -13.43 -19.35 17.04
C ASP A 263 -14.34 -20.57 17.29
N LEU A 264 -14.46 -21.47 16.31
CA LEU A 264 -15.39 -22.61 16.36
C LEU A 264 -14.74 -23.92 16.85
N LYS A 265 -13.49 -23.89 17.35
CA LYS A 265 -12.80 -25.06 17.89
C LYS A 265 -12.99 -25.14 19.42
N PRO A 266 -13.50 -26.28 19.95
CA PRO A 266 -13.85 -26.38 21.37
C PRO A 266 -12.67 -26.62 22.32
N LEU A 267 -11.52 -27.08 21.83
CA LEU A 267 -10.41 -27.57 22.65
C LEU A 267 -9.05 -26.95 22.28
N LEU A 268 -9.03 -26.06 21.28
CA LEU A 268 -7.81 -25.48 20.72
C LEU A 268 -8.14 -24.07 20.26
N SER A 269 -7.25 -23.11 20.53
CA SER A 269 -7.36 -21.77 19.94
C SER A 269 -6.69 -21.74 18.57
N CYS A 270 -7.45 -21.36 17.55
CA CYS A 270 -6.91 -21.18 16.21
C CYS A 270 -5.95 -20.01 16.14
N SER A 271 -6.20 -18.93 16.89
CA SER A 271 -5.31 -17.78 16.99
C SER A 271 -3.92 -18.17 17.50
N GLU A 272 -3.85 -19.05 18.52
CA GLU A 272 -2.58 -19.60 19.00
C GLU A 272 -1.93 -20.51 17.96
N SER A 273 -2.69 -21.46 17.39
CA SER A 273 -2.15 -22.42 16.40
C SER A 273 -1.68 -21.78 15.09
N LYS A 274 -2.25 -20.61 14.76
CA LYS A 274 -1.95 -19.84 13.54
C LYS A 274 -1.09 -18.60 13.80
N ASN A 275 -0.78 -18.32 15.06
CA ASN A 275 0.01 -17.18 15.51
C ASN A 275 -0.46 -15.86 14.89
N SER A 276 -1.77 -15.60 14.96
CA SER A 276 -2.37 -14.45 14.29
C SER A 276 -3.75 -14.13 14.84
N GLY A 277 -4.06 -12.84 14.99
CA GLY A 277 -5.43 -12.38 15.16
C GLY A 277 -6.17 -12.35 13.81
N TRP A 278 -7.35 -12.98 13.75
CA TRP A 278 -8.11 -13.10 12.51
C TRP A 278 -9.55 -13.56 12.75
N TRP A 279 -10.39 -13.51 11.69
CA TRP A 279 -11.70 -14.15 11.65
C TRP A 279 -11.58 -15.67 11.45
N HIS A 280 -11.06 -16.34 12.47
CA HIS A 280 -10.90 -17.79 12.47
C HIS A 280 -12.27 -18.48 12.65
N ALA A 281 -12.52 -19.51 11.85
CA ALA A 281 -13.69 -20.38 11.98
C ALA A 281 -13.29 -21.65 12.73
N LYS A 282 -13.38 -22.83 12.10
CA LYS A 282 -12.62 -24.03 12.49
C LYS A 282 -11.17 -23.87 12.03
N CYS A 283 -10.55 -22.79 12.50
CA CYS A 283 -9.33 -22.15 12.01
C CYS A 283 -9.55 -21.51 10.64
N THR A 284 -8.49 -21.29 9.85
CA THR A 284 -8.60 -20.46 8.66
C THR A 284 -8.10 -21.13 7.39
N ASN A 285 -8.73 -20.75 6.28
CA ASN A 285 -8.27 -21.03 4.92
C ASN A 285 -7.47 -19.85 4.32
N ALA A 286 -7.46 -18.70 4.98
CA ALA A 286 -6.63 -17.55 4.62
C ALA A 286 -6.03 -16.96 5.90
N ASN A 287 -4.70 -16.90 5.99
CA ASN A 287 -4.02 -16.26 7.10
C ASN A 287 -3.05 -15.21 6.58
N ILE A 288 -3.53 -13.98 6.37
CA ILE A 288 -2.66 -12.89 5.95
C ILE A 288 -1.88 -12.26 7.12
N ASN A 289 -2.26 -12.58 8.35
CA ASN A 289 -1.68 -12.07 9.60
C ASN A 289 -0.73 -13.07 10.28
N GLY A 290 -0.44 -14.20 9.65
CA GLY A 290 0.48 -15.21 10.18
C GLY A 290 1.93 -14.71 10.26
N VAL A 291 2.76 -15.56 10.86
CA VAL A 291 4.22 -15.39 10.90
C VAL A 291 4.73 -15.18 9.48
N PHE A 292 5.53 -14.14 9.29
CA PHE A 292 6.03 -13.73 7.98
C PHE A 292 6.84 -14.87 7.34
N LYS A 293 6.56 -15.19 6.06
CA LYS A 293 7.13 -16.31 5.28
C LYS A 293 6.84 -17.74 5.78
N ASP A 294 6.45 -17.91 7.03
CA ASP A 294 6.19 -19.24 7.60
C ASP A 294 4.71 -19.63 7.54
N ASN A 295 3.81 -18.69 7.84
CA ASN A 295 2.37 -19.00 8.00
C ASN A 295 1.44 -17.98 7.31
N LEU A 296 1.96 -17.27 6.31
CA LEU A 296 1.13 -16.49 5.39
C LEU A 296 0.51 -17.42 4.34
N ASN A 297 -0.82 -17.47 4.28
CA ASN A 297 -1.50 -18.35 3.33
C ASN A 297 -2.80 -17.77 2.76
N TRP A 298 -3.15 -18.26 1.57
CA TRP A 298 -4.42 -18.08 0.90
C TRP A 298 -4.73 -19.39 0.17
N LYS A 299 -5.39 -20.33 0.84
CA LYS A 299 -5.48 -21.75 0.47
C LYS A 299 -5.86 -22.01 -0.99
N SER A 300 -6.75 -21.19 -1.56
CA SER A 300 -7.20 -21.32 -2.96
C SER A 300 -6.14 -20.91 -3.99
N TRP A 301 -5.02 -20.30 -3.57
CA TRP A 301 -3.90 -19.92 -4.43
C TRP A 301 -2.55 -20.49 -3.97
N ARG A 302 -2.19 -20.27 -2.70
CA ARG A 302 -0.91 -20.69 -2.09
C ARG A 302 -1.14 -21.07 -0.63
N LYS A 303 -0.74 -22.29 -0.26
CA LYS A 303 -0.81 -22.78 1.13
C LYS A 303 0.36 -22.27 1.98
N ASP A 304 1.46 -21.92 1.33
CA ASP A 304 2.72 -21.46 1.89
C ASP A 304 3.46 -20.56 0.86
N GLY A 305 4.57 -19.96 1.27
CA GLY A 305 5.44 -19.19 0.36
C GLY A 305 4.85 -17.85 -0.07
N ILE A 306 3.84 -17.32 0.60
CA ILE A 306 3.42 -15.92 0.44
C ILE A 306 4.43 -15.02 1.13
N THR A 307 4.92 -14.00 0.42
CA THR A 307 5.94 -13.05 0.89
C THR A 307 5.44 -11.63 1.03
N LYS A 308 4.31 -11.27 0.39
CA LYS A 308 3.63 -10.00 0.65
C LYS A 308 2.13 -10.20 0.69
N THR A 309 1.47 -9.47 1.59
CA THR A 309 0.02 -9.36 1.66
C THR A 309 -0.37 -7.90 1.86
N ARG A 310 -1.50 -7.52 1.28
CA ARG A 310 -2.13 -6.23 1.55
C ARG A 310 -3.63 -6.41 1.55
N MET A 311 -4.31 -5.89 2.57
CA MET A 311 -5.76 -5.80 2.63
C MET A 311 -6.14 -4.33 2.57
N MET A 312 -7.00 -3.97 1.62
CA MET A 312 -7.44 -2.59 1.40
C MET A 312 -8.94 -2.53 1.19
N ILE A 313 -9.56 -1.42 1.59
CA ILE A 313 -10.98 -1.18 1.38
C ILE A 313 -11.20 0.12 0.62
N LYS A 314 -12.29 0.17 -0.16
CA LYS A 314 -12.80 1.42 -0.73
C LYS A 314 -14.31 1.33 -0.94
N PRO A 315 -15.03 2.46 -1.03
CA PRO A 315 -16.42 2.45 -1.45
C PRO A 315 -16.60 1.78 -2.82
N ARG A 316 -17.69 1.05 -2.96
CA ARG A 316 -18.16 0.47 -4.22
C ARG A 316 -19.08 1.50 -4.87
N ASN A 317 -18.70 1.91 -6.08
CA ASN A 317 -19.53 2.74 -6.95
C ASN A 317 -20.70 1.94 -7.54
#